data_AF-A0A1T5FQG4-F1
#
_entry.id   AF-A0A1T5FQG4-F1
#
_cell.length_a   1.000
_cell.length_b   1.000
_cell.length_c   1.000
_cell.angle_alpha   90.00
_cell.angle_beta   90.00
_cell.angle_gamma   90.00
#
_symmetry.space_group_name_H-M   'P 1'
#
loop_
_entity.id
_entity.type
_entity.pdbx_description
1 polymer ?
#
loop_
_entity_poly.entity_id
_entity_poly.type
_entity_poly.pdbx_seq_one_letter_code
_entity_poly.pdbx_strand_id
1 'polypeptide(L)'
;MKPVSSGIAPGPEGSVAVLGVTAADALECASRSYEVQQFAARVARCAEEADAVLAALARLELQSWQSPAGRAYRVALSLHAAALHRSRDALLDAVAAVLRHARNVAQPADRTGP
;
A
#
# COMPACT_ATOMS: atom_id res chain seq x y z
N MET A 1 -1.96 -50.49 -42.72
CA MET A 1 -3.23 -50.03 -42.15
C MET A 1 -2.98 -49.47 -40.75
N LYS A 2 -3.35 -48.22 -40.50
CA LYS A 2 -3.36 -47.56 -39.18
C LYS A 2 -4.83 -47.31 -38.81
N PRO A 3 -5.23 -47.57 -37.57
CA PRO A 3 -6.07 -46.62 -36.84
C PRO A 3 -5.65 -46.57 -35.36
N VAL A 4 -6.03 -45.63 -34.50
CA VAL A 4 -6.57 -44.28 -34.54
C VAL A 4 -6.37 -43.83 -33.07
N SER A 5 -5.63 -42.75 -32.82
CA SER A 5 -5.48 -42.22 -31.46
C SER A 5 -6.82 -41.63 -31.03
N SER A 6 -7.47 -42.24 -30.05
CA SER A 6 -8.66 -41.67 -29.42
C SER A 6 -8.20 -40.57 -28.45
N GLY A 7 -8.33 -39.32 -28.89
CA GLY A 7 -8.18 -38.15 -28.02
C GLY A 7 -9.31 -38.14 -27.00
N ILE A 8 -8.95 -38.27 -25.72
CA ILE A 8 -9.84 -37.97 -24.61
C ILE A 8 -10.12 -36.46 -24.64
N ALA A 9 -11.31 -36.10 -25.11
CA ALA A 9 -11.83 -34.75 -24.93
C ALA A 9 -12.25 -34.59 -23.47
N PRO A 10 -11.85 -33.51 -22.77
CA PRO A 10 -12.31 -33.26 -21.41
C PRO A 10 -13.82 -33.01 -21.43
N GLY A 11 -14.56 -33.82 -20.68
CA GLY A 11 -16.00 -33.62 -20.49
C GLY A 11 -16.32 -32.31 -19.77
N PRO A 12 -17.60 -31.87 -19.77
CA PRO A 12 -18.04 -30.59 -19.19
C PRO A 12 -17.67 -30.43 -17.71
N GLU A 13 -17.48 -31.53 -16.99
CA GLU A 13 -17.08 -31.53 -15.57
C GLU A 13 -15.65 -31.02 -15.36
N GLY A 14 -14.74 -31.28 -16.31
CA GLY A 14 -13.38 -30.74 -16.27
C GLY A 14 -13.35 -29.22 -16.45
N SER A 15 -14.26 -28.67 -17.26
CA SER A 15 -14.37 -27.22 -17.49
C SER A 15 -14.89 -26.49 -16.25
N VAL A 16 -15.90 -27.05 -15.57
CA VAL A 16 -16.47 -26.48 -14.34
C VAL A 16 -15.48 -26.52 -13.18
N ALA A 17 -14.72 -27.62 -13.05
CA ALA A 17 -13.67 -27.73 -12.01
C ALA A 17 -12.53 -26.71 -12.23
N VAL A 18 -12.09 -26.50 -13.47
CA VAL A 18 -11.07 -25.49 -13.80
C VAL A 18 -11.58 -24.08 -13.54
N LEU A 19 -12.82 -23.76 -13.90
CA LEU A 19 -13.45 -22.47 -13.59
C LEU A 19 -13.53 -22.24 -12.06
N GLY A 20 -13.90 -23.26 -11.29
CA GLY A 20 -13.95 -23.19 -9.83
C GLY A 20 -12.60 -22.92 -9.19
N VAL A 21 -11.53 -23.58 -9.66
CA VAL A 21 -10.15 -23.33 -9.21
C VAL A 21 -9.72 -21.89 -9.54
N THR A 22 -9.99 -21.40 -10.75
CA THR A 22 -9.63 -20.01 -11.13
C THR A 22 -10.39 -18.96 -10.33
N ALA A 23 -11.64 -19.23 -9.95
CA ALA A 23 -12.44 -18.33 -9.11
C ALA A 23 -11.90 -18.29 -7.67
N ALA A 24 -11.47 -19.44 -7.13
CA ALA A 24 -10.83 -19.51 -5.82
C ALA A 24 -9.47 -18.78 -5.81
N ASP A 25 -8.63 -18.99 -6.84
CA ASP A 25 -7.35 -18.29 -7.01
C ASP A 25 -7.56 -16.76 -7.09
N ALA A 26 -8.58 -16.32 -7.85
CA ALA A 26 -8.91 -14.89 -7.98
C ALA A 26 -9.40 -14.28 -6.65
N LEU A 27 -10.19 -15.03 -5.87
CA LEU A 27 -10.65 -14.59 -4.56
C LEU A 27 -9.49 -14.47 -3.56
N GLU A 28 -8.52 -15.39 -3.61
CA GLU A 28 -7.32 -15.34 -2.77
C GLU A 28 -6.41 -14.17 -3.15
N CYS A 29 -6.21 -13.90 -4.44
CA CYS A 29 -5.51 -12.69 -4.90
C CYS A 29 -6.20 -11.41 -4.43
N ALA A 30 -7.54 -11.38 -4.49
CA ALA A 30 -8.33 -10.25 -4.02
C ALA A 30 -8.21 -10.05 -2.50
N SER A 31 -8.22 -11.13 -1.71
CA SER A 31 -8.08 -11.03 -0.25
C SER A 31 -6.70 -10.50 0.15
N ARG A 32 -5.63 -11.02 -0.47
CA ARG A 32 -4.26 -10.53 -0.26
C ARG A 32 -4.12 -9.05 -0.65
N SER A 33 -4.68 -8.65 -1.79
CA SER A 33 -4.68 -7.24 -2.21
C SER A 33 -5.39 -6.35 -1.19
N TYR A 34 -6.53 -6.80 -0.65
CA TYR A 34 -7.28 -6.05 0.35
C TYR A 34 -6.50 -5.85 1.66
N GLU A 35 -5.81 -6.87 2.16
CA GLU A 35 -4.96 -6.75 3.35
C GLU A 35 -3.84 -5.73 3.17
N VAL A 36 -3.21 -5.73 1.98
CA VAL A 36 -2.17 -4.74 1.62
C VAL A 36 -2.76 -3.33 1.54
N GLN A 37 -3.97 -3.17 1.01
CA GLN A 37 -4.67 -1.87 1.00
C GLN A 37 -5.01 -1.38 2.41
N GLN A 38 -5.44 -2.28 3.30
CA GLN A 38 -5.67 -1.95 4.72
C GLN A 38 -4.39 -1.51 5.42
N PHE A 39 -3.25 -2.12 5.10
CA PHE A 39 -1.96 -1.66 5.59
C PHE A 39 -1.63 -0.25 5.07
N ALA A 40 -1.81 0.01 3.77
CA ALA A 40 -1.61 1.35 3.20
C ALA A 40 -2.48 2.41 3.89
N ALA A 41 -3.75 2.08 4.20
CA ALA A 41 -4.64 2.98 4.93
C ALA A 41 -4.13 3.33 6.35
N ARG A 42 -3.54 2.36 7.07
CA ARG A 42 -2.92 2.62 8.38
C ARG A 42 -1.68 3.52 8.25
N VAL A 43 -0.84 3.30 7.25
CA VAL A 43 0.33 4.15 7.00
C VAL A 43 -0.10 5.57 6.64
N ALA A 44 -1.16 5.73 5.83
CA ALA A 44 -1.72 7.03 5.51
C ALA A 44 -2.22 7.77 6.76
N ARG A 45 -2.86 7.06 7.70
CA ARG A 45 -3.25 7.66 8.99
C ARG A 45 -2.07 8.21 9.79
N CYS A 46 -0.92 7.54 9.76
CA CYS A 46 0.29 8.08 10.40
C CYS A 46 0.78 9.37 9.74
N ALA A 47 0.61 9.52 8.42
CA ALA A 47 0.95 10.77 7.72
C ALA A 47 -0.01 11.91 8.11
N GLU A 48 -1.31 11.63 8.21
CA GLU A 48 -2.31 12.60 8.68
C GLU A 48 -2.03 13.06 10.13
N GLU A 49 -1.63 12.14 11.00
CA GLU A 49 -1.22 12.46 12.38
C GLU A 49 0.03 13.37 12.40
N ALA A 50 1.00 13.13 11.49
CA ALA A 50 2.17 14.00 11.34
C ALA A 50 1.77 15.40 10.86
N ASP A 51 0.84 15.53 9.92
CA ASP A 51 0.32 16.83 9.47
C ASP A 51 -0.41 17.58 10.58
N ALA A 52 -1.18 16.87 11.42
CA ALA A 52 -1.82 17.47 12.59
C ALA A 52 -0.81 18.06 13.59
N VAL A 53 0.30 17.34 13.83
CA VAL A 53 1.41 17.82 14.68
C VAL A 53 2.11 19.02 14.04
N LEU A 54 2.40 18.99 12.74
CA LEU A 54 3.00 20.12 12.01
C LEU A 54 2.12 21.37 12.11
N ALA A 55 0.81 21.23 11.93
CA ALA A 55 -0.14 22.33 12.09
C ALA A 55 -0.16 22.88 13.53
N ALA A 56 0.01 22.02 14.54
CA ALA A 56 0.13 22.45 15.93
C ALA A 56 1.44 23.21 16.21
N LEU A 57 2.57 22.73 15.66
CA LEU A 57 3.87 23.41 15.77
C LEU A 57 3.83 24.80 15.13
N ALA A 58 3.23 24.93 13.94
CA ALA A 58 3.07 26.22 13.27
C ALA A 58 2.28 27.24 14.11
N ARG A 59 1.27 26.79 14.88
CA ARG A 59 0.53 27.66 15.81
C ARG A 59 1.38 28.12 17.00
N LEU A 60 2.32 27.28 17.46
CA LEU A 60 3.25 27.65 18.55
C LEU A 60 4.29 28.66 18.09
N GLU A 61 4.80 28.56 16.86
CA GLU A 61 5.75 29.54 16.32
C GLU A 61 5.18 30.97 16.23
N LEU A 62 3.85 31.10 16.11
CA LEU A 62 3.16 32.39 16.09
C LEU A 62 3.15 33.12 17.46
N GLN A 63 3.56 32.46 18.56
CA GLN A 63 3.72 33.12 19.86
C GLN A 63 5.11 33.77 19.97
N SER A 64 5.18 35.09 19.78
CA SER A 64 6.44 35.82 19.58
C SER A 64 7.22 36.10 20.88
N TRP A 65 7.95 35.10 21.39
CA TRP A 65 8.96 35.32 22.44
C TRP A 65 10.28 35.85 21.87
N GLN A 66 10.64 37.08 22.23
CA GLN A 66 11.78 37.82 21.65
C GLN A 66 13.10 37.63 22.42
N SER A 67 13.10 36.84 23.50
CA SER A 67 14.30 36.55 24.31
C SER A 67 15.31 35.65 23.57
N PRO A 68 16.60 35.62 23.97
CA PRO A 68 17.57 34.64 23.47
C PRO A 68 17.10 33.18 23.63
N ALA A 69 16.46 32.87 24.75
CA ALA A 69 15.84 31.56 24.98
C ALA A 69 14.71 31.29 23.97
N GLY A 70 13.88 32.28 23.65
CA GLY A 70 12.84 32.17 22.63
C GLY A 70 13.39 31.94 21.22
N ARG A 71 14.51 32.57 20.86
CA ARG A 71 15.20 32.29 19.59
C ARG A 71 15.71 30.86 19.52
N ALA A 72 16.38 30.38 20.58
CA ALA A 72 16.89 29.01 20.64
C ALA A 72 15.76 27.97 20.55
N TYR A 73 14.64 28.22 21.25
CA TYR A 73 13.44 27.39 21.17
C TYR A 73 12.90 27.27 19.74
N ARG A 74 12.74 28.41 19.03
CA ARG A 74 12.26 28.38 17.63
C ARG A 74 13.21 27.62 16.70
N VAL A 75 14.52 27.82 16.83
CA VAL A 75 15.50 27.06 16.04
C VAL A 75 15.35 25.56 16.26
N ALA A 76 15.23 25.13 17.51
CA ALA A 76 14.97 23.73 17.84
C ALA A 76 13.65 23.25 17.22
N LEU A 77 12.58 24.03 17.35
CA LEU A 77 11.26 23.67 16.81
C LEU A 77 11.29 23.52 15.28
N SER A 78 11.94 24.43 14.56
CA SER A 78 12.06 24.36 13.09
C SER A 78 12.86 23.12 12.65
N LEU A 79 13.87 22.68 13.40
CA LEU A 79 14.58 21.43 13.14
C LEU A 79 13.67 20.20 13.28
N HIS A 80 12.84 20.17 14.33
CA HIS A 80 11.89 19.08 14.55
C HIS A 80 10.78 19.08 13.49
N ALA A 81 10.26 20.26 13.11
CA ALA A 81 9.29 20.40 12.04
C ALA A 81 9.86 19.91 10.69
N ALA A 82 11.11 20.26 10.37
CA ALA A 82 11.77 19.79 9.15
C ALA A 82 11.99 18.27 9.15
N ALA A 83 12.35 17.67 10.29
CA ALA A 83 12.47 16.23 10.42
C ALA A 83 11.11 15.53 10.26
N LEU A 84 10.06 16.08 10.87
CA LEU A 84 8.70 15.54 10.78
C LEU A 84 8.13 15.64 9.36
N HIS A 85 8.38 16.74 8.65
CA HIS A 85 8.03 16.87 7.23
C HIS A 85 8.65 15.76 6.38
N ARG A 86 9.96 15.50 6.53
CA ARG A 86 10.62 14.41 5.81
C ARG A 86 10.02 13.04 6.15
N SER A 87 9.71 12.80 7.42
CA SER A 87 9.08 11.55 7.84
C SER A 87 7.68 11.38 7.24
N ARG A 88 6.87 12.44 7.19
CA ARG A 88 5.56 12.43 6.54
C ARG A 88 5.69 12.14 5.04
N ASP A 89 6.62 12.79 4.35
CA ASP A 89 6.83 12.56 2.91
C ASP A 89 7.23 11.11 2.64
N ALA A 90 8.11 10.53 3.47
CA ALA A 90 8.48 9.12 3.38
C ALA A 90 7.29 8.17 3.63
N LEU A 91 6.36 8.53 4.53
CA LEU A 91 5.13 7.76 4.74
C LEU A 91 4.22 7.80 3.50
N LEU A 92 4.06 8.96 2.86
CA LEU A 92 3.27 9.10 1.64
C LEU A 92 3.89 8.30 0.47
N ASP A 93 5.21 8.34 0.32
CA ASP A 93 5.93 7.52 -0.66
C ASP A 93 5.73 6.01 -0.39
N ALA A 94 5.78 5.61 0.88
CA ALA A 94 5.52 4.23 1.28
C ALA A 94 4.08 3.82 0.96
N VAL A 95 3.08 4.66 1.23
CA VAL A 95 1.68 4.41 0.84
C VAL A 95 1.57 4.20 -0.66
N ALA A 96 2.19 5.06 -1.47
CA ALA A 96 2.16 4.93 -2.93
C ALA A 96 2.81 3.62 -3.40
N ALA A 97 3.93 3.21 -2.79
CA ALA A 97 4.60 1.96 -3.08
C ALA A 97 3.76 0.73 -2.70
N VAL A 98 3.15 0.74 -1.52
CA VAL A 98 2.29 -0.34 -1.02
C VAL A 98 1.03 -0.47 -1.89
N LEU A 99 0.40 0.63 -2.29
CA LEU A 99 -0.76 0.61 -3.18
C LEU A 99 -0.42 0.10 -4.58
N ARG A 100 0.79 0.39 -5.10
CA ARG A 100 1.28 -0.26 -6.33
C ARG A 100 1.44 -1.76 -6.12
N HIS A 101 2.02 -2.19 -4.99
CA HIS A 101 2.16 -3.60 -4.67
C HIS A 101 0.81 -4.32 -4.56
N ALA A 102 -0.20 -3.68 -3.95
CA ALA A 102 -1.56 -4.21 -3.86
C ALA A 102 -2.17 -4.55 -5.23
N ARG A 103 -1.90 -3.74 -6.26
CA ARG A 103 -2.36 -4.01 -7.64
C ARG A 103 -1.65 -5.20 -8.25
N ASN A 104 -0.37 -5.37 -7.97
CA ASN A 104 0.41 -6.49 -8.50
C ASN A 104 -0.04 -7.83 -7.88
N VAL A 105 -0.35 -7.86 -6.58
CA VAL A 105 -0.82 -9.09 -5.91
C VAL A 105 -2.29 -9.43 -6.21
N ALA A 106 -3.07 -8.46 -6.72
CA ALA A 106 -4.44 -8.69 -7.18
C ALA A 106 -4.50 -9.44 -8.52
N GLN A 107 -3.39 -9.52 -9.25
CA GLN A 107 -3.32 -10.25 -10.50
C GLN A 107 -3.20 -11.76 -10.19
N PRO A 108 -4.08 -12.61 -10.74
CA PRO A 108 -3.88 -14.05 -10.71
C PRO A 108 -2.53 -14.37 -11.36
N ALA A 109 -1.83 -15.37 -10.86
CA ALA A 109 -0.62 -15.85 -11.53
C ALA A 109 -0.99 -16.25 -12.96
N ASP A 110 -0.50 -15.48 -13.95
CA ASP A 110 -0.68 -15.83 -15.34
C ASP A 110 -0.01 -17.20 -15.53
N ARG A 111 -0.83 -18.22 -15.79
CA ARG A 111 -0.39 -19.62 -15.87
C ARG A 111 0.27 -19.83 -17.24
N THR A 112 1.28 -19.03 -17.54
CA THR A 112 2.06 -19.06 -18.78
C THR A 112 3.45 -19.60 -18.45
N GLY A 113 3.49 -20.91 -18.15
CA GLY A 113 4.72 -21.69 -18.23
C GLY A 113 4.96 -22.15 -19.68
N PRO A 114 6.23 -22.39 -20.09
CA PRO A 114 6.60 -22.70 -21.47
C PRO A 114 5.97 -23.98 -22.04
#